data_AF-A0A261WBN3-F1
#
_entry.id   AF-A0A261WBN3-F1
#
_cell.length_a   1.000
_cell.length_b   1.000
_cell.length_c   1.000
_cell.angle_alpha   90.00
_cell.angle_beta   90.00
_cell.angle_gamma   90.00
#
_symmetry.space_group_name_H-M   'P 1'
#
loop_
_entity.id
_entity.type
_entity.pdbx_description
1 polymer ?
#
loop_
_entity_poly.entity_id
_entity_poly.type
_entity_poly.pdbx_seq_one_letter_code
_entity_poly.pdbx_strand_id
1 'polypeptide(L)'
;MTAAVNLANITMHTTNEDYAKRIFRILRAHNHMEPAEHIKLWAISSGWLPKTTARLEVLAEKAFGLSAKPKLNNPEHAAQLYKRWIDMTPS
;
A
#
# COMPACT_ATOMS: atom_id res chain seq x y z
N MET A 1 12.23 5.08 -6.79
CA MET A 1 12.44 3.70 -6.31
C MET A 1 12.09 3.52 -4.83
N THR A 2 12.12 4.57 -4.01
CA THR A 2 11.83 4.52 -2.56
C THR A 2 10.39 4.09 -2.24
N ALA A 3 9.39 4.57 -2.99
CA ALA A 3 7.99 4.29 -2.69
C ALA A 3 7.58 2.81 -2.88
N ALA A 4 8.15 2.10 -3.85
CA ALA A 4 7.88 0.66 -4.05
C ALA A 4 8.46 -0.19 -2.91
N VAL A 5 9.68 0.11 -2.44
CA VAL A 5 10.32 -0.55 -1.26
C VAL A 5 9.62 -0.17 0.05
N ASN A 6 8.92 0.96 0.09
CA ASN A 6 8.15 1.37 1.26
C ASN A 6 6.81 0.63 1.31
N LEU A 7 6.06 0.62 0.21
CA LEU A 7 4.85 -0.19 0.04
C LEU A 7 5.13 -1.65 0.37
N ALA A 8 6.29 -2.13 -0.06
CA ALA A 8 6.79 -3.46 0.21
C ALA A 8 6.79 -3.84 1.68
N ASN A 9 7.62 -3.17 2.47
CA ASN A 9 7.81 -3.48 3.87
C ASN A 9 6.49 -3.36 4.66
N ILE A 10 5.62 -2.43 4.25
CA ILE A 10 4.30 -2.23 4.89
C ILE A 10 3.33 -3.37 4.55
N THR A 11 3.33 -3.88 3.31
CA THR A 11 2.43 -4.96 2.87
C THR A 11 2.97 -6.37 3.14
N MET A 12 4.29 -6.55 3.31
CA MET A 12 4.95 -7.83 3.64
C MET A 12 4.36 -8.54 4.85
N HIS A 13 3.82 -7.80 5.82
CA HIS A 13 3.28 -8.38 7.02
C HIS A 13 1.88 -8.98 6.86
N THR A 14 1.20 -8.80 5.72
CA THR A 14 -0.23 -9.11 5.66
C THR A 14 -0.64 -9.94 4.45
N THR A 15 -0.99 -11.19 4.72
CA THR A 15 -1.80 -12.04 3.83
C THR A 15 -3.27 -11.62 3.76
N ASN A 16 -3.65 -10.56 4.46
CA ASN A 16 -5.03 -10.09 4.59
C ASN A 16 -5.35 -8.94 3.61
N GLU A 17 -6.26 -9.19 2.69
CA GLU A 17 -6.77 -8.22 1.71
C GLU A 17 -7.33 -6.94 2.35
N ASP A 18 -8.05 -7.04 3.48
CA ASP A 18 -8.62 -5.85 4.13
C ASP A 18 -7.55 -4.95 4.72
N TYR A 19 -6.43 -5.54 5.15
CA TYR A 19 -5.28 -4.77 5.59
C TYR A 19 -4.59 -4.08 4.40
N ALA A 20 -4.40 -4.78 3.27
CA ALA A 20 -3.87 -4.17 2.05
C ALA A 20 -4.73 -2.97 1.58
N LYS A 21 -6.06 -3.13 1.55
CA LYS A 21 -6.99 -2.03 1.25
C LYS A 21 -6.84 -0.86 2.22
N ARG A 22 -6.65 -1.15 3.51
CA ARG A 22 -6.44 -0.11 4.54
C ARG A 22 -5.13 0.64 4.30
N ILE A 23 -4.03 -0.07 3.99
CA ILE A 23 -2.74 0.56 3.66
C ILE A 23 -2.91 1.48 2.45
N PHE A 24 -3.47 0.99 1.34
CA PHE A 24 -3.64 1.79 0.13
C PHE A 24 -4.50 3.04 0.37
N ARG A 25 -5.55 2.94 1.20
CA ARG A 25 -6.34 4.11 1.63
C ARG A 25 -5.51 5.13 2.41
N ILE A 26 -4.65 4.68 3.34
CA ILE A 26 -3.80 5.56 4.15
C ILE A 26 -2.76 6.25 3.26
N LEU A 27 -2.11 5.51 2.37
CA LEU A 27 -1.13 6.07 1.42
C LEU A 27 -1.78 7.10 0.49
N ARG A 28 -2.93 6.77 -0.08
CA ARG A 28 -3.70 7.71 -0.92
C ARG A 28 -4.14 8.96 -0.16
N ALA A 29 -4.49 8.85 1.12
CA ALA A 29 -4.84 10.00 1.94
C ALA A 29 -3.67 10.99 2.12
N HIS A 30 -2.43 10.52 1.96
CA HIS A 30 -1.19 11.30 2.03
C HIS A 30 -0.60 11.59 0.64
N ASN A 31 -1.39 11.42 -0.44
CA ASN A 31 -0.98 11.59 -1.84
C ASN A 31 0.17 10.67 -2.29
N HIS A 32 0.39 9.56 -1.58
CA HIS A 32 1.29 8.51 -2.03
C HIS A 32 0.52 7.52 -2.90
N MET A 33 0.74 7.62 -4.20
CA MET A 33 0.15 6.76 -5.21
C MET A 33 1.29 6.16 -6.03
N GLU A 34 1.23 4.85 -6.25
CA GLU A 34 2.17 4.13 -7.13
C GLU A 34 1.36 3.41 -8.22
N PRO A 35 1.91 3.24 -9.42
CA PRO A 35 1.34 2.36 -10.42
C PRO A 35 1.09 0.97 -9.83
N ALA A 36 -0.09 0.41 -10.08
CA ALA A 36 -0.46 -0.91 -9.57
C ALA A 36 0.50 -2.02 -10.07
N GLU A 37 1.03 -1.86 -11.28
CA GLU A 37 2.06 -2.71 -11.85
C GLU A 37 3.32 -2.76 -10.98
N HIS A 38 3.77 -1.61 -10.44
CA HIS A 38 4.92 -1.58 -9.53
C HIS A 38 4.66 -2.36 -8.25
N ILE A 39 3.43 -2.29 -7.72
CA ILE A 39 3.02 -3.05 -6.53
C ILE A 39 3.02 -4.56 -6.81
N LYS A 40 2.58 -4.97 -8.00
CA LYS A 40 2.64 -6.38 -8.42
C LYS A 40 4.06 -6.87 -8.59
N LEU A 41 4.90 -6.14 -9.33
CA LEU A 41 6.31 -6.49 -9.55
C LEU A 41 7.05 -6.62 -8.22
N TRP A 42 6.75 -5.72 -7.30
CA TRP A 42 7.24 -5.78 -5.95
C TRP A 42 6.80 -7.06 -5.22
N ALA A 43 5.50 -7.38 -5.22
CA ALA A 43 4.98 -8.56 -4.53
C ALA A 43 5.59 -9.86 -5.11
N ILE A 44 5.80 -9.91 -6.43
CA ILE A 44 6.52 -11.00 -7.10
C ILE A 44 7.96 -11.10 -6.58
N SER A 45 8.70 -9.99 -6.54
CA SER A 45 10.08 -9.96 -5.99
C SER A 45 10.14 -10.38 -4.52
N SER A 46 9.05 -10.22 -3.78
CA SER A 46 8.95 -10.62 -2.38
C SER A 46 8.51 -12.08 -2.17
N GLY A 47 8.44 -12.86 -3.25
CA GLY A 47 8.09 -14.28 -3.19
C GLY A 47 6.60 -14.57 -3.00
N TRP A 48 5.73 -13.58 -3.22
CA TRP A 48 4.29 -13.81 -3.14
C TRP A 48 3.80 -14.63 -4.32
N LEU A 49 2.78 -15.46 -4.09
CA LEU A 49 2.19 -16.30 -5.14
C LEU A 49 1.59 -15.44 -6.26
N PRO A 50 1.75 -15.82 -7.54
CA PRO A 50 1.23 -15.04 -8.68
C PRO A 50 -0.26 -14.69 -8.60
N LYS A 51 -1.07 -15.60 -8.05
CA LYS A 51 -2.50 -15.36 -7.82
C LYS A 51 -2.75 -14.22 -6.82
N THR A 52 -1.93 -14.15 -5.78
CA THR A 52 -2.00 -13.10 -4.75
C THR A 52 -1.49 -11.77 -5.29
N THR A 53 -0.42 -11.78 -6.09
CA THR A 53 0.14 -10.55 -6.69
C THR A 53 -0.81 -9.93 -7.71
N ALA A 54 -1.47 -10.74 -8.56
CA ALA A 54 -2.50 -10.26 -9.48
C ALA A 54 -3.71 -9.68 -8.72
N ARG A 55 -4.11 -10.29 -7.60
CA ARG A 55 -5.18 -9.75 -6.76
C ARG A 55 -4.78 -8.43 -6.11
N LEU A 56 -3.53 -8.30 -5.68
CA LEU A 56 -2.99 -7.07 -5.09
C LEU A 56 -2.94 -5.92 -6.10
N GLU A 57 -2.56 -6.20 -7.34
CA GLU A 57 -2.60 -5.26 -8.48
C GLU A 57 -4.01 -4.66 -8.63
N VAL A 58 -5.03 -5.51 -8.75
CA VAL A 58 -6.43 -5.08 -8.89
C VAL A 58 -6.90 -4.24 -7.70
N LEU A 59 -6.44 -4.57 -6.48
CA LEU A 59 -6.77 -3.79 -5.29
C LEU A 59 -6.10 -2.40 -5.32
N ALA A 60 -4.85 -2.32 -5.77
CA ALA A 60 -4.13 -1.07 -5.93
C ALA A 60 -4.77 -0.19 -7.02
N GLU A 61 -5.10 -0.77 -8.19
CA GLU A 61 -5.81 -0.06 -9.27
C GLU A 61 -7.12 0.53 -8.76
N LYS A 62 -7.94 -0.27 -8.06
CA LYS A 62 -9.19 0.21 -7.47
C LYS A 62 -8.99 1.27 -6.42
N ALA A 63 -7.96 1.15 -5.57
CA ALA A 63 -7.72 2.10 -4.51
C ALA A 63 -7.23 3.45 -5.04
N PHE A 64 -6.31 3.44 -5.99
CA PHE A 64 -5.67 4.63 -6.55
C PHE A 64 -6.44 5.25 -7.73
N GLY A 65 -7.24 4.48 -8.46
CA GLY A 65 -8.11 4.99 -9.53
C GLY A 65 -9.31 5.80 -9.04
N LEU A 66 -9.58 5.83 -7.74
CA LEU A 66 -10.64 6.69 -7.18
C LEU A 66 -10.21 8.16 -7.20
N SER A 67 -11.13 9.06 -7.57
CA SER A 67 -10.89 10.51 -7.51
C SER A 67 -11.26 11.14 -6.16
N ALA A 68 -12.21 10.54 -5.43
CA ALA A 68 -12.73 11.10 -4.18
C ALA A 68 -11.80 10.83 -2.99
N LYS A 69 -11.49 11.85 -2.17
CA LYS A 69 -10.61 11.71 -0.99
C LYS A 69 -11.05 10.53 -0.11
N PRO A 70 -10.14 9.61 0.25
CA PRO A 70 -10.52 8.44 1.03
C PRO A 70 -11.00 8.84 2.44
N LYS A 71 -12.09 8.23 2.90
CA LYS A 71 -12.52 8.31 4.31
C LYS A 71 -11.68 7.36 5.16
N LEU A 72 -11.10 7.90 6.24
CA LEU A 72 -10.35 7.14 7.24
C LEU A 72 -11.20 7.06 8.51
N ASN A 73 -11.48 5.85 8.99
CA ASN A 73 -12.30 5.66 10.20
C ASN A 73 -11.64 6.21 11.47
N ASN A 74 -10.31 6.21 11.52
CA ASN A 74 -9.52 6.82 12.60
C ASN A 74 -8.33 7.58 11.96
N PRO A 75 -8.48 8.88 11.69
CA PRO A 75 -7.46 9.68 11.02
C PRO A 75 -6.15 9.80 11.82
N GLU A 76 -6.22 9.92 13.15
CA GLU A 76 -5.02 10.05 14.01
C GLU A 76 -4.19 8.77 13.99
N HIS A 77 -4.83 7.61 14.16
CA HIS A 77 -4.14 6.33 14.09
C HIS A 77 -3.57 6.08 12.69
N ALA A 78 -4.29 6.48 11.63
CA ALA A 78 -3.78 6.39 10.27
C ALA A 78 -2.54 7.28 10.05
N ALA A 79 -2.53 8.49 10.59
CA ALA A 79 -1.38 9.40 10.53
C ALA A 79 -0.18 8.86 11.32
N GLN A 80 -0.41 8.26 12.50
CA GLN A 80 0.67 7.62 13.29
C GLN A 80 1.27 6.41 12.57
N LEU A 81 0.43 5.55 11.98
CA LEU A 81 0.89 4.42 11.18
C LEU A 81 1.72 4.90 9.99
N TYR A 82 1.20 5.90 9.27
CA TYR A 82 1.91 6.50 8.15
C TYR A 82 3.27 7.07 8.57
N LYS A 83 3.31 7.86 9.66
CA LYS A 83 4.56 8.39 10.20
C LYS A 83 5.55 7.28 10.55
N ARG A 84 5.09 6.23 11.24
CA ARG A 84 5.94 5.08 11.58
C ARG A 84 6.52 4.40 10.34
N TRP A 85 5.75 4.31 9.26
CA TRP A 85 6.23 3.74 8.00
C TRP A 85 7.30 4.60 7.33
N ILE A 86 7.14 5.92 7.37
CA ILE A 86 8.14 6.86 6.85
C ILE A 86 9.40 6.86 7.72
N ASP A 87 9.26 6.84 9.05
CA ASP A 87 10.41 6.83 9.97
C ASP A 87 11.22 5.52 9.91
N MET A 88 10.60 4.40 9.48
CA MET A 88 11.29 3.13 9.23
C MET A 88 12.07 3.11 7.90
N THR A 89 12.04 4.20 7.12
CA THR A 89 12.82 4.32 5.89
C THR A 89 14.19 4.94 6.20
N PRO A 90 15.30 4.24 5.93
CA PRO A 90 16.62 4.87 6.01
C PRO A 90 16.69 5.98 4.95
N SER A 91 17.13 7.16 5.38
CA SER A 91 17.24 8.40 4.61
C SER A 91 18.19 8.30 3.42
#